data_AF-A0A5C4N723-F1
#
_entry.id   AF-A0A5C4N723-F1
#
_cell.length_a   1.000
_cell.length_b   1.000
_cell.length_c   1.000
_cell.angle_alpha   90.00
_cell.angle_beta   90.00
_cell.angle_gamma   90.00
#
_symmetry.space_group_name_H-M   'P 1'
#
loop_
_entity.id
_entity.type
_entity.pdbx_description
1 polymer ?
#
loop_
_entity_poly.entity_id
_entity_poly.type
_entity_poly.pdbx_seq_one_letter_code
_entity_poly.pdbx_strand_id
1 'polypeptide(L)'
;MRKILPPLALALVAACAAQANTPLFTAECPNGAFISSEEDGDIIVNGDAASVDRPSDTFWAVFYEGVEYDVTFDETGAMVSYTAPGGANGMCATEMLSDGE
;
A
#
# COMPACT_ATOMS: atom_id res chain seq x y z
N MET A 1 -62.38 -11.80 -3.66
CA MET A 1 -61.50 -11.25 -4.72
C MET A 1 -61.07 -9.84 -4.34
N ARG A 2 -59.77 -9.62 -4.12
CA ARG A 2 -58.98 -8.43 -4.48
C ARG A 2 -57.62 -8.58 -3.81
N LYS A 3 -56.70 -9.21 -4.55
CA LYS A 3 -55.28 -9.28 -4.21
C LYS A 3 -54.72 -7.88 -4.44
N ILE A 4 -54.39 -7.18 -3.37
CA ILE A 4 -53.72 -5.89 -3.42
C ILE A 4 -52.23 -6.19 -3.21
N LEU A 5 -51.46 -6.15 -4.30
CA LEU A 5 -50.00 -6.09 -4.28
C LEU A 5 -49.64 -4.66 -4.70
N PRO A 6 -48.88 -3.89 -3.89
CA PRO A 6 -47.61 -3.33 -4.40
C PRO A 6 -46.62 -2.91 -3.26
N PRO A 7 -45.45 -2.33 -3.57
CA PRO A 7 -44.50 -2.59 -4.65
C PRO A 7 -43.17 -3.12 -4.08
N LEU A 8 -42.42 -3.88 -4.89
CA LEU A 8 -41.06 -4.29 -4.55
C LEU A 8 -40.16 -3.04 -4.57
N ALA A 9 -39.84 -2.51 -3.39
CA ALA A 9 -38.88 -1.43 -3.23
C ALA A 9 -37.49 -1.94 -3.63
N LEU A 10 -37.02 -1.53 -4.80
CA LEU A 10 -35.66 -1.78 -5.26
C LEU A 10 -34.73 -0.85 -4.47
N ALA A 11 -34.25 -1.31 -3.33
CA ALA A 11 -33.22 -0.60 -2.58
C ALA A 11 -31.92 -0.65 -3.38
N LEU A 12 -31.54 0.47 -3.99
CA LEU A 12 -30.20 0.66 -4.54
C LEU A 12 -29.22 0.61 -3.36
N VAL A 13 -28.53 -0.51 -3.20
CA VAL A 13 -27.35 -0.59 -2.36
C VAL A 13 -26.24 0.13 -3.12
N ALA A 14 -26.07 1.42 -2.84
CA ALA A 14 -24.84 2.11 -3.22
C ALA A 14 -23.72 1.46 -2.41
N ALA A 15 -22.98 0.55 -3.04
CA ALA A 15 -21.72 0.06 -2.49
C ALA A 15 -20.78 1.27 -2.47
N CYS A 16 -20.59 1.86 -1.29
CA CYS A 16 -19.48 2.75 -1.06
C CYS A 16 -18.23 1.89 -1.24
N ALA A 17 -17.54 2.04 -2.38
CA ALA A 17 -16.19 1.52 -2.49
C ALA A 17 -15.39 2.28 -1.44
N ALA A 18 -15.02 1.60 -0.35
CA ALA A 18 -13.98 2.12 0.52
C ALA A 18 -12.73 2.17 -0.34
N GLN A 19 -12.44 3.34 -0.92
CA GLN A 19 -11.15 3.59 -1.53
C GLN A 19 -10.17 3.61 -0.37
N ALA A 20 -9.50 2.48 -0.15
CA ALA A 20 -8.35 2.42 0.72
C ALA A 20 -7.32 3.35 0.08
N ASN A 21 -7.18 4.54 0.66
CA ASN A 21 -6.23 5.53 0.21
C ASN A 21 -4.84 5.01 0.58
N THR A 22 -4.28 4.16 -0.28
CA THR A 22 -2.90 3.70 -0.16
C THR A 22 -2.02 4.95 -0.10
N PRO A 23 -1.24 5.15 0.97
CA PRO A 23 -0.32 6.26 1.02
C PRO A 23 0.70 6.08 -0.11
N LEU A 24 0.75 7.04 -1.03
CA LEU A 24 1.75 7.05 -2.08
C LEU A 24 3.07 7.59 -1.55
N PHE A 25 4.17 6.88 -1.78
CA PHE A 25 5.51 7.26 -1.35
C PHE A 25 6.58 6.71 -2.30
N THR A 26 7.76 7.34 -2.24
CA THR A 26 9.01 6.81 -2.77
C THR A 26 10.03 6.65 -1.65
N ALA A 27 10.95 5.71 -1.81
CA ALA A 27 12.07 5.53 -0.88
C ALA A 27 13.38 5.19 -1.58
N GLU A 28 14.46 5.82 -1.15
CA GLU A 28 15.84 5.56 -1.61
C GLU A 28 16.66 4.93 -0.48
N CYS A 29 17.07 3.68 -0.68
CA CYS A 29 17.77 2.91 0.32
C CYS A 29 19.30 2.96 0.10
N PRO A 30 20.13 2.99 1.17
CA PRO A 30 21.60 2.96 1.08
C PRO A 30 22.19 1.77 0.31
N ASN A 31 21.45 0.68 0.15
CA ASN A 31 21.82 -0.46 -0.68
C ASN A 31 21.64 -0.22 -2.19
N GLY A 32 21.17 0.97 -2.59
CA GLY A 32 20.92 1.36 -3.97
C GLY A 32 19.52 1.02 -4.49
N ALA A 33 18.63 0.50 -3.64
CA ALA A 33 17.25 0.22 -4.04
C ALA A 33 16.39 1.49 -4.06
N PHE A 34 15.61 1.63 -5.13
CA PHE A 34 14.57 2.65 -5.27
C PHE A 34 13.20 1.98 -5.17
N ILE A 35 12.37 2.42 -4.24
CA ILE A 35 11.06 1.85 -3.93
C ILE A 35 9.99 2.89 -4.27
N SER A 36 8.92 2.48 -4.93
CA SER A 36 7.75 3.32 -5.20
C SER A 36 6.48 2.53 -4.94
N SER A 37 5.52 3.13 -4.27
CA SER A 37 4.15 2.59 -4.21
C SER A 37 3.31 3.12 -5.37
N GLU A 38 2.35 2.32 -5.83
CA GLU A 38 1.35 2.70 -6.82
C GLU A 38 -0.05 2.82 -6.21
N GLU A 39 -0.97 3.47 -6.93
CA GLU A 39 -2.35 3.72 -6.45
C GLU A 39 -3.13 2.45 -6.09
N ASP A 40 -2.88 1.34 -6.79
CA ASP A 40 -3.52 0.04 -6.51
C ASP A 40 -2.91 -0.68 -5.27
N GLY A 41 -1.86 -0.10 -4.67
CA GLY A 41 -1.15 -0.66 -3.53
C GLY A 41 0.06 -1.51 -3.88
N ASP A 42 0.33 -1.72 -5.17
CA ASP A 42 1.53 -2.41 -5.61
C ASP A 42 2.80 -1.64 -5.21
N ILE A 43 3.87 -2.39 -4.94
CA ILE A 43 5.18 -1.82 -4.63
C ILE A 43 6.15 -2.24 -5.73
N ILE A 44 6.78 -1.24 -6.33
CA ILE A 44 7.81 -1.38 -7.36
C ILE A 44 9.17 -1.13 -6.73
N VAL A 45 10.11 -2.05 -6.91
CA VAL A 45 11.50 -1.93 -6.46
C VAL A 45 12.41 -1.98 -7.69
N ASN A 46 13.19 -0.94 -7.92
CA ASN A 46 14.08 -0.78 -9.09
C ASN A 46 13.40 -0.94 -10.47
N GLY A 47 12.09 -0.71 -10.54
CA GLY A 47 11.29 -0.84 -11.77
C GLY A 47 10.58 -2.17 -11.93
N ASP A 48 10.77 -3.12 -11.01
CA ASP A 48 10.13 -4.43 -11.02
C ASP A 48 9.15 -4.57 -9.85
N ALA A 49 8.05 -5.32 -10.05
CA ALA A 49 7.06 -5.56 -9.00
C ALA A 49 7.64 -6.44 -7.89
N ALA A 50 7.49 -6.01 -6.64
CA ALA A 50 7.91 -6.75 -5.46
C ALA A 50 6.77 -7.57 -4.86
N SER A 51 7.13 -8.58 -4.04
CA SER A 51 6.14 -9.33 -3.28
C SER A 51 5.80 -8.57 -2.01
N VAL A 52 4.52 -8.36 -1.72
CA VAL A 52 4.07 -7.56 -0.57
C VAL A 52 3.16 -8.38 0.33
N ASP A 53 3.50 -8.47 1.61
CA ASP A 53 2.64 -8.97 2.69
C ASP A 53 2.12 -7.78 3.50
N ARG A 54 0.79 -7.70 3.70
CA ARG A 54 0.12 -6.56 4.35
C ARG A 54 -0.63 -7.06 5.58
N PRO A 55 0.06 -7.36 6.69
CA PRO A 55 -0.60 -7.85 7.91
C PRO A 55 -1.45 -6.78 8.60
N SER A 56 -1.22 -5.49 8.29
CA SER A 56 -2.07 -4.37 8.73
C SER A 56 -2.04 -3.21 7.73
N ASP A 57 -2.95 -2.24 7.90
CA ASP A 57 -3.00 -1.03 7.09
C ASP A 57 -1.78 -0.11 7.30
N THR A 58 -1.08 -0.25 8.44
CA THR A 58 0.04 0.61 8.84
C THR A 58 1.41 -0.06 8.69
N PHE A 59 1.47 -1.33 8.31
CA PHE A 59 2.72 -2.08 8.18
C PHE A 59 2.66 -3.05 7.02
N TRP A 60 3.59 -2.90 6.07
CA TRP A 60 3.74 -3.77 4.92
C TRP A 60 5.16 -4.33 4.89
N ALA A 61 5.27 -5.65 4.70
CA ALA A 61 6.55 -6.32 4.47
C ALA A 61 6.72 -6.56 2.97
N VAL A 62 7.74 -5.95 2.38
CA VAL A 62 8.03 -6.01 0.95
C VAL A 62 9.29 -6.85 0.74
N PHE A 63 9.22 -7.82 -0.15
CA PHE A 63 10.32 -8.72 -0.46
C PHE A 63 10.74 -8.56 -1.92
N TYR A 64 12.02 -8.27 -2.12
CA TYR A 64 12.61 -8.11 -3.45
C TYR A 64 14.06 -8.58 -3.46
N GLU A 65 14.40 -9.51 -4.37
CA GLU A 65 15.74 -10.08 -4.55
C GLU A 65 16.45 -10.57 -3.26
N GLY A 66 15.67 -11.09 -2.30
CA GLY A 66 16.19 -11.58 -1.01
C GLY A 66 16.47 -10.50 0.03
N VAL A 67 16.08 -9.26 -0.24
CA VAL A 67 16.03 -8.14 0.72
C VAL A 67 14.59 -7.98 1.20
N GLU A 68 14.42 -7.86 2.51
CA GLU A 68 13.16 -7.50 3.16
C GLU A 68 13.14 -5.99 3.40
N TYR A 69 12.06 -5.33 3.02
CA TYR A 69 11.82 -3.91 3.28
C TYR A 69 10.56 -3.78 4.12
N ASP A 70 10.71 -3.25 5.33
CA ASP A 70 9.61 -3.02 6.25
C ASP A 70 9.14 -1.58 6.07
N VAL A 71 7.90 -1.44 5.60
CA VAL A 71 7.25 -0.15 5.39
C VAL A 71 6.25 0.08 6.51
N THR A 72 6.45 1.11 7.31
CA THR A 72 5.51 1.53 8.35
C THR A 72 4.93 2.89 8.00
N PHE A 73 3.62 3.05 8.18
CA PHE A 73 2.94 4.32 7.97
C PHE A 73 2.45 4.90 9.30
N ASP A 74 2.71 6.19 9.50
CA ASP A 74 2.18 6.99 10.60
C ASP A 74 1.68 8.37 10.12
N GLU A 75 1.30 9.25 11.05
CA GLU A 75 0.79 10.59 10.74
C GLU A 75 1.81 11.49 10.02
N THR A 76 3.10 11.18 10.12
CA THR A 76 4.22 11.90 9.50
C THR A 76 4.50 11.42 8.08
N GLY A 77 4.12 10.18 7.76
CA GLY A 77 4.36 9.56 6.46
C GLY A 77 4.84 8.12 6.54
N ALA A 78 5.55 7.69 5.50
CA ALA A 78 6.14 6.36 5.39
C ALA A 78 7.57 6.34 5.96
N MET A 79 7.87 5.33 6.77
CA MET A 79 9.21 4.97 7.21
C MET A 79 9.56 3.61 6.60
N VAL A 80 10.73 3.53 5.96
CA VAL A 80 11.18 2.29 5.33
C VAL A 80 12.53 1.88 5.89
N SER A 81 12.61 0.65 6.40
CA SER A 81 13.87 -0.01 6.71
C SER A 81 14.10 -1.19 5.78
N TYR A 82 15.36 -1.58 5.60
CA TYR A 82 15.72 -2.77 4.83
C TYR A 82 16.60 -3.72 5.63
N THR A 83 16.47 -5.01 5.35
CA THR A 83 17.33 -6.08 5.84
C THR A 83 17.76 -6.95 4.66
N ALA A 84 19.03 -6.87 4.31
CA ALA A 84 19.65 -7.63 3.22
C ALA A 84 20.29 -8.94 3.73
N PRO A 85 20.58 -9.90 2.82
CA PRO A 85 21.26 -11.13 3.18
C PRO A 85 22.56 -10.88 3.93
N GLY A 86 22.82 -11.67 4.97
CA GLY A 86 24.00 -11.48 5.83
C GLY A 86 23.84 -10.41 6.90
N GLY A 87 22.64 -9.84 7.07
CA GLY A 87 22.29 -8.95 8.18
C GLY A 87 22.64 -7.48 7.96
N ALA A 88 23.01 -7.08 6.75
CA ALA A 88 23.19 -5.67 6.42
C ALA A 88 21.82 -4.98 6.41
N ASN A 89 21.66 -3.92 7.21
CA ASN A 89 20.39 -3.24 7.39
C ASN A 89 20.55 -1.72 7.51
N GLY A 90 19.45 -0.99 7.33
CA GLY A 90 19.43 0.46 7.45
C GLY A 90 18.06 1.08 7.18
N MET A 91 18.00 2.41 7.27
CA MET A 91 16.81 3.21 6.94
C MET A 91 16.97 3.80 5.55
N CYS A 92 15.87 3.84 4.79
CA CYS A 92 15.79 4.51 3.51
C CYS A 92 15.35 5.97 3.71
N ALA A 93 15.74 6.85 2.79
CA ALA A 93 15.19 8.19 2.72
C ALA A 93 13.81 8.11 2.06
N THR A 94 12.77 8.66 2.68
CA THR A 94 11.39 8.55 2.21
C THR A 94 10.82 9.90 1.82
N GLU A 95 9.98 9.90 0.79
CA GLU A 95 9.25 11.08 0.32
C GLU A 95 7.79 10.69 0.08
N MET A 96 6.86 11.42 0.70
CA MET A 96 5.43 11.20 0.50
C MET A 96 4.99 11.88 -0.80
N LEU A 97 4.31 11.11 -1.65
CA LEU A 97 3.71 11.65 -2.86
C LEU A 97 2.29 12.12 -2.49
N SER A 98 2.05 13.42 -2.69
CA SER A 98 0.71 13.98 -2.51
C SER A 98 -0.15 13.53 -3.70
N ASP A 99 -1.11 12.63 -3.48
CA ASP A 99 -2.18 12.38 -4.44
C ASP A 99 -2.90 13.72 -4.68
N GLY A 100 -2.86 14.19 -5.92
CA GLY A 100 -3.30 15.54 -6.27
C GLY A 100 -4.76 15.79 -5.89
N GLU A 101 -5.00 16.91 -5.21
CA GLU A 101 -6.31 17.47 -4.86
C GLU A 101 -7.38 17.43 -5.96
#